data_AF-A0A438CLK6-F1
#
_entry.id   AF-A0A438CLK6-F1
#
_cell.length_a   1.000
_cell.length_b   1.000
_cell.length_c   1.000
_cell.angle_alpha   90.00
_cell.angle_beta   90.00
_cell.angle_gamma   90.00
#
_symmetry.space_group_name_H-M   'P 1'
#
loop_
_entity.id
_entity.type
_entity.pdbx_description
1 polymer ?
#
loop_
_entity_poly.entity_id
_entity_poly.type
_entity_poly.pdbx_seq_one_letter_code
_entity_poly.pdbx_strand_id
1 'polypeptide(L)'
;MTLDIGNEALLCKVFPASLQGKVFSWFHRLPMNSVDNFRDLSEAFVGQYLCLARHKQNISTLQSIKMRENESLREFAKRFGQAVLQVESYNMNVVLKMFKRSICPGMLFFESLAKSPL
;
A
#
# COMPACT_ATOMS: atom_id res chain seq x y z
N MET A 1 -23.53 23.75 17.99
CA MET A 1 -22.23 24.41 17.76
C MET A 1 -21.71 23.96 16.41
N THR A 2 -21.78 24.83 15.40
CA THR A 2 -21.13 24.60 14.10
C THR A 2 -19.65 24.88 14.28
N LEU A 3 -18.80 23.86 14.12
CA LEU A 3 -17.36 24.05 14.05
C LEU A 3 -17.07 24.87 12.79
N ASP A 4 -16.72 26.13 12.98
CA ASP A 4 -16.22 26.96 11.90
C ASP A 4 -14.88 26.37 11.42
N ILE A 5 -14.89 25.88 10.18
CA ILE A 5 -13.76 25.19 9.54
C ILE A 5 -12.56 26.14 9.40
N GLY A 6 -12.76 27.46 9.49
CA GLY A 6 -11.69 28.46 9.46
C GLY A 6 -10.91 28.63 10.76
N ASN A 7 -11.33 28.04 11.88
CA ASN A 7 -10.66 28.21 13.17
C ASN A 7 -9.70 27.06 13.47
N GLU A 8 -8.52 27.11 12.85
CA GLU A 8 -7.42 26.14 13.00
C GLU A 8 -7.08 25.84 14.47
N ALA A 9 -7.07 26.86 15.33
CA ALA A 9 -6.77 26.71 16.75
C ALA A 9 -7.86 25.91 17.50
N LEU A 10 -9.13 26.09 17.13
CA LEU A 10 -10.22 25.29 17.67
C LEU A 10 -10.15 23.85 17.17
N LEU A 11 -9.83 23.64 15.88
CA LEU A 11 -9.66 22.32 15.29
C LEU A 11 -8.58 21.50 16.01
N CYS A 12 -7.41 22.11 16.31
CA CYS A 12 -6.37 21.46 17.13
C CYS A 12 -6.85 21.03 18.51
N LYS A 13 -7.74 21.79 19.15
CA LYS A 13 -8.25 21.49 20.50
C LYS A 13 -9.31 20.39 20.50
N VAL A 14 -10.14 20.32 19.47
CA VAL A 14 -11.20 19.29 19.38
C VAL A 14 -10.69 17.98 18.79
N PHE A 15 -9.62 18.01 18.00
CA PHE A 15 -9.06 16.84 17.34
C PHE A 15 -8.75 15.67 18.31
N PRO A 16 -8.11 15.87 19.48
CA PRO A 16 -7.82 14.77 20.41
C PRO A 16 -9.07 14.08 20.91
N ALA A 17 -10.20 14.80 21.05
CA ALA A 17 -11.46 14.23 21.49
C ALA A 17 -12.07 13.24 20.47
N SER A 18 -11.65 13.32 19.21
CA SER A 18 -12.03 12.35 18.16
C SER A 18 -11.16 11.10 18.12
N LEU A 19 -10.03 11.08 18.84
CA LEU A 19 -9.08 9.98 18.81
C LEU A 19 -9.40 8.94 19.89
N GLN A 20 -9.15 7.67 19.60
CA GLN A 20 -9.34 6.58 20.55
C GLN A 20 -8.15 5.61 20.57
N GLY A 21 -7.95 4.94 21.70
CA GLY A 21 -6.96 3.87 21.86
C GLY A 21 -5.54 4.30 21.48
N LYS A 22 -4.88 3.50 20.62
CA LYS A 22 -3.47 3.69 20.23
C LYS A 22 -3.21 5.03 19.53
N VAL A 23 -4.22 5.59 18.86
CA VAL A 23 -4.15 6.86 18.13
C VAL A 23 -4.11 8.04 19.11
N PHE A 24 -4.94 7.98 20.16
CA PHE A 24 -4.90 8.94 21.25
C PHE A 24 -3.56 8.89 22.00
N SER A 25 -3.03 7.70 22.28
CA SER A 25 -1.69 7.55 22.88
C SER A 25 -0.57 8.10 22.01
N TRP A 26 -0.70 8.08 20.68
CA TRP A 26 0.27 8.71 19.78
C TRP A 26 0.24 10.23 19.88
N PHE A 27 -0.96 10.83 19.91
CA PHE A 27 -1.11 12.27 20.03
C PHE A 27 -0.40 12.81 21.29
N HIS A 28 -0.53 12.12 22.42
CA HIS A 28 0.16 12.47 23.67
C HIS A 28 1.69 12.31 23.65
N ARG A 29 2.25 11.61 22.65
CA ARG A 29 3.70 11.45 22.47
C ARG A 29 4.30 12.46 21.48
N LEU A 30 3.49 13.33 20.89
CA LEU A 30 4.00 14.40 20.04
C LEU A 30 4.92 15.31 20.87
N PRO A 31 6.09 15.71 20.34
CA PRO A 31 6.97 16.65 21.03
C PRO A 31 6.23 17.95 21.37
N MET A 32 6.56 18.57 22.50
CA MET A 32 6.03 19.90 22.81
C MET A 32 6.39 20.88 21.71
N ASN A 33 5.45 21.76 21.35
CA ASN A 33 5.61 22.78 20.32
C ASN A 33 5.96 22.22 18.91
N SER A 34 5.53 20.98 18.60
CA SER A 34 5.73 20.38 17.26
C SER A 34 4.59 20.63 16.26
N VAL A 35 3.53 21.33 16.69
CA VAL A 35 2.32 21.57 15.92
C VAL A 35 1.94 23.03 16.09
N ASP A 36 2.03 23.83 15.03
CA ASP A 36 1.70 25.26 15.07
C ASP A 36 0.23 25.52 14.69
N ASN A 37 -0.36 24.65 13.87
CA ASN A 37 -1.73 24.76 13.37
C ASN A 37 -2.35 23.37 13.07
N PHE A 38 -3.61 23.35 12.63
CA PHE A 38 -4.31 22.10 12.39
C PHE A 38 -3.80 21.37 11.15
N ARG A 39 -3.29 22.11 10.15
CA ARG A 39 -2.58 21.50 9.02
C ARG A 39 -1.37 20.67 9.49
N ASP A 40 -0.48 21.20 10.33
CA ASP A 40 0.69 20.45 10.81
C ASP A 40 0.27 19.18 11.57
N LEU A 41 -0.77 19.30 12.41
CA LEU A 41 -1.34 18.17 13.14
C LEU A 41 -1.90 17.11 12.19
N SER A 42 -2.64 17.54 11.18
CA SER A 42 -3.23 16.66 10.17
C SER A 42 -2.15 15.95 9.35
N GLU A 43 -1.07 16.64 9.00
CA GLU A 43 0.07 16.08 8.28
C GLU A 43 0.84 15.07 9.13
N ALA A 44 1.05 15.34 10.43
CA ALA A 44 1.65 14.38 11.35
C ALA A 44 0.78 13.13 11.54
N PHE A 45 -0.54 13.31 11.64
CA PHE A 45 -1.50 12.22 11.76
C PHE A 45 -1.53 11.34 10.51
N VAL A 46 -1.62 11.97 9.34
CA VAL A 46 -1.49 11.31 8.03
C VAL A 46 -0.13 10.64 7.94
N GLY A 47 0.96 11.31 8.34
CA GLY A 47 2.32 10.78 8.47
C GLY A 47 2.37 9.45 9.21
N GLN A 48 1.83 9.43 10.41
CA GLN A 48 1.90 8.28 11.31
C GLN A 48 1.01 7.11 10.85
N TYR A 49 -0.20 7.38 10.35
CA TYR A 49 -1.22 6.36 10.15
C TYR A 49 -1.57 6.10 8.68
N LEU A 50 -1.36 7.06 7.79
CA LEU A 50 -1.67 6.97 6.36
C LEU A 50 -0.40 6.90 5.49
N CYS A 51 0.73 7.48 5.93
CA CYS A 51 2.01 7.46 5.24
C CYS A 51 2.73 6.10 5.39
N LEU A 52 2.30 5.24 6.31
CA LEU A 52 2.67 3.82 6.29
C LEU A 52 2.16 3.11 5.01
N ALA A 53 1.14 3.65 4.33
CA ALA A 53 0.76 3.21 2.99
C ALA A 53 1.69 3.75 1.88
N ARG A 54 2.65 4.63 2.23
CA ARG A 54 3.57 5.31 1.28
C ARG A 54 4.96 4.70 1.17
N HIS A 55 5.20 3.49 1.68
CA HIS A 55 6.22 2.63 1.06
C HIS A 55 5.70 2.15 -0.31
N LYS A 56 5.45 3.11 -1.21
CA LYS A 56 4.97 2.84 -2.55
C LYS A 56 6.11 2.19 -3.29
N GLN A 57 6.01 0.88 -3.49
CA GLN A 57 7.04 0.12 -4.13
C GLN A 57 7.09 0.53 -5.60
N ASN A 58 8.30 0.63 -6.17
CA ASN A 58 8.45 0.80 -7.61
C ASN A 58 7.82 -0.40 -8.31
N ILE A 59 7.21 -0.21 -9.48
CA ILE A 59 6.64 -1.31 -10.29
C ILE A 59 7.65 -2.44 -10.56
N SER A 60 8.96 -2.14 -10.54
CA SER A 60 10.05 -3.13 -10.61
C SER A 60 9.96 -4.20 -9.52
N THR A 61 9.40 -3.89 -8.36
CA THR A 61 9.18 -4.87 -7.27
C THR A 61 8.21 -5.98 -7.61
N LEU A 62 7.30 -5.77 -8.58
CA LEU A 62 6.42 -6.83 -9.07
C LEU A 62 7.19 -7.90 -9.86
N GLN A 63 8.40 -7.59 -10.35
CA GLN A 63 9.20 -8.53 -11.14
C GLN A 63 9.76 -9.69 -10.31
N SER A 64 9.99 -9.46 -9.01
CA SER A 64 10.51 -10.49 -8.08
C SER A 64 9.41 -11.44 -7.61
N ILE A 65 8.14 -11.11 -7.82
CA ILE A 65 7.01 -11.93 -7.43
C ILE A 65 6.82 -13.04 -8.47
N LYS A 66 7.14 -14.28 -8.10
CA LYS A 66 6.90 -15.49 -8.89
C LYS A 66 5.85 -16.38 -8.25
N MET A 67 5.11 -17.13 -9.06
CA MET A 67 4.24 -18.20 -8.57
C MET A 67 5.10 -19.31 -7.98
N ARG A 68 4.73 -19.80 -6.78
CA ARG A 68 5.46 -20.88 -6.10
C ARG A 68 4.95 -22.23 -6.60
N GLU A 69 5.77 -23.28 -6.50
CA GLU A 69 5.42 -24.63 -6.99
C GLU A 69 4.15 -25.21 -6.35
N ASN A 70 3.92 -24.92 -5.06
CA ASN A 70 2.76 -25.40 -4.30
C ASN A 70 1.67 -24.33 -4.10
N GLU A 71 1.68 -23.26 -4.90
CA GLU A 71 0.71 -22.18 -4.79
C GLU A 71 -0.31 -22.27 -5.94
N SER A 72 -1.60 -22.24 -5.61
CA SER A 72 -2.64 -22.20 -6.64
C SER A 72 -2.62 -20.85 -7.37
N LEU A 73 -3.09 -20.85 -8.63
CA LEU A 73 -3.22 -19.60 -9.41
C LEU A 73 -4.07 -18.55 -8.68
N ARG A 74 -5.08 -18.97 -7.92
CA ARG A 74 -5.96 -18.09 -7.14
C ARG A 74 -5.22 -17.41 -6.00
N GLU A 75 -4.43 -18.17 -5.24
CA GLU A 75 -3.60 -17.65 -4.16
C GLU A 75 -2.52 -16.71 -4.70
N PHE A 76 -1.89 -17.11 -5.80
CA PHE A 76 -0.94 -16.28 -6.52
C PHE A 76 -1.55 -14.96 -6.99
N ALA A 77 -2.72 -15.00 -7.65
CA ALA A 77 -3.41 -13.80 -8.14
C ALA A 77 -3.78 -12.86 -6.99
N LYS A 78 -4.21 -13.41 -5.85
CA LYS A 78 -4.48 -12.62 -4.64
C LYS A 78 -3.20 -11.93 -4.14
N ARG A 79 -2.09 -12.65 -4.02
CA ARG A 79 -0.80 -12.10 -3.56
C ARG A 79 -0.22 -11.07 -4.52
N PHE A 80 -0.28 -11.35 -5.83
CA PHE A 80 0.18 -10.43 -6.87
C PHE A 80 -0.68 -9.16 -6.88
N GLY A 81 -2.01 -9.28 -6.78
CA GLY A 81 -2.92 -8.14 -6.69
C GLY A 81 -2.65 -7.25 -5.47
N GLN A 82 -2.39 -7.86 -4.31
CA GLN A 82 -1.99 -7.11 -3.10
C GLN A 82 -0.70 -6.31 -3.30
N ALA A 83 0.26 -6.84 -4.06
CA ALA A 83 1.50 -6.11 -4.37
C ALA A 83 1.27 -4.98 -5.36
N VAL A 84 0.38 -5.15 -6.36
CA VAL A 84 0.03 -4.07 -7.31
C VAL A 84 -0.61 -2.89 -6.58
N LEU A 85 -1.44 -3.14 -5.56
CA LEU A 85 -2.06 -2.08 -4.76
C LEU A 85 -1.05 -1.23 -3.96
N GLN A 86 0.18 -1.71 -3.79
CA GLN A 86 1.26 -0.96 -3.13
C GLN A 86 2.12 -0.16 -4.11
N VAL A 87 1.83 -0.19 -5.42
CA VAL A 87 2.56 0.56 -6.44
C VAL A 87 1.88 1.92 -6.68
N GLU A 88 2.68 3.00 -6.70
CA GLU A 88 2.16 4.38 -6.82
C GLU A 88 1.43 4.65 -8.13
N SER A 89 1.97 4.13 -9.23
CA SER A 89 1.42 4.27 -10.56
C SER A 89 1.81 3.06 -11.38
N TYR A 90 0.86 2.53 -12.14
CA TYR A 90 1.11 1.39 -13.01
C TYR A 90 0.31 1.49 -14.30
N ASN A 91 0.92 1.01 -15.37
CA ASN A 91 0.23 0.78 -16.63
C ASN A 91 -0.30 -0.65 -16.64
N MET A 92 -1.61 -0.85 -16.84
CA MET A 92 -2.22 -2.19 -16.83
C MET A 92 -1.55 -3.17 -17.81
N ASN A 93 -1.11 -2.71 -18.99
CA ASN A 93 -0.40 -3.57 -19.93
C ASN A 93 0.94 -4.06 -19.37
N VAL A 94 1.64 -3.21 -18.61
CA VAL A 94 2.90 -3.58 -17.93
C VAL A 94 2.62 -4.58 -16.82
N VAL A 95 1.59 -4.36 -15.99
CA VAL A 95 1.19 -5.26 -14.91
C VAL A 95 0.80 -6.63 -15.47
N LEU A 96 -0.01 -6.68 -16.54
CA LEU A 96 -0.41 -7.93 -17.19
C LEU A 96 0.80 -8.67 -17.78
N LYS A 97 1.75 -7.96 -18.39
CA LYS A 97 2.99 -8.56 -18.90
C LYS A 97 3.83 -9.18 -17.77
N MET A 98 3.92 -8.50 -16.62
CA MET A 98 4.62 -9.01 -15.45
C MET A 98 3.90 -10.21 -14.85
N PHE A 99 2.57 -10.17 -14.72
CA PHE A 99 1.73 -11.27 -14.24
C PHE A 99 1.89 -12.54 -15.09
N LYS A 100 1.89 -12.40 -16.42
CA LYS A 100 2.16 -13.52 -17.33
C LYS A 100 3.55 -14.11 -17.10
N ARG A 101 4.58 -13.27 -16.98
CA ARG A 101 5.98 -13.70 -16.74
C ARG A 101 6.20 -14.32 -15.37
N SER A 102 5.36 -14.03 -14.38
CA SER A 102 5.50 -14.54 -13.02
C SER A 102 4.80 -15.88 -12.81
N ILE A 103 3.79 -16.20 -13.61
CA ILE A 103 3.15 -17.53 -13.71
C ILE A 103 4.00 -18.50 -14.55
N CYS A 104 4.89 -17.97 -15.39
CA CYS A 104 5.82 -18.77 -16.19
C CYS A 104 7.27 -18.86 -15.64
N PRO A 105 7.56 -19.32 -14.39
CA PRO A 105 8.94 -19.60 -13.99
C PRO A 105 9.49 -20.92 -14.53
N GLY A 106 8.65 -21.85 -15.01
CA GLY A 106 9.08 -23.20 -15.41
C GLY A 106 8.20 -23.82 -16.48
N MET A 107 8.50 -23.53 -17.75
CA MET A 107 8.02 -24.33 -18.88
C MET A 107 8.78 -25.67 -19.02
N LEU A 108 9.50 -26.14 -17.99
CA LEU A 108 10.09 -27.48 -18.00
C LEU A 108 9.03 -28.60 -18.01
N PHE A 109 7.75 -28.30 -17.75
CA PHE A 109 6.67 -29.28 -17.83
C PHE A 109 5.96 -29.33 -19.20
N PHE A 110 5.94 -28.23 -19.96
CA PHE A 110 5.18 -28.16 -21.23
C PHE A 110 6.04 -28.43 -22.48
N GLU A 111 7.37 -28.39 -22.41
CA GLU A 111 8.23 -28.89 -23.50
C GLU A 111 8.00 -30.40 -23.76
N SER A 112 7.56 -31.16 -22.75
CA SER A 112 7.19 -32.58 -22.88
C SER A 112 5.85 -32.80 -23.61
N LEU A 113 5.02 -31.76 -23.74
CA LEU A 113 3.67 -31.85 -24.32
C LEU A 113 3.57 -31.31 -25.76
N ALA A 114 4.61 -30.64 -26.25
CA ALA A 114 4.71 -30.31 -27.66
C ALA A 114 5.16 -31.56 -28.43
N LYS A 115 4.27 -32.12 -29.26
CA LYS A 115 4.70 -33.13 -30.24
C LYS A 115 5.72 -32.48 -31.18
N SER A 116 6.90 -33.09 -31.30
CA SER A 116 7.80 -32.81 -32.42
C SER A 116 7.03 -33.00 -33.72
N PRO A 117 7.06 -32.03 -34.65
CA PRO A 117 6.56 -32.27 -35.99
C PRO A 117 7.48 -33.32 -36.64
N LEU A 118 6.88 -34.34 -37.25
CA LEU A 118 7.54 -35.24 -38.20
C LEU A 118 7.89 -34.47 -39.48
#